data_AF-A0A382VD49-F1
#
_entry.id   AF-A0A382VD49-F1
#
_cell.length_a   1.000
_cell.length_b   1.000
_cell.length_c   1.000
_cell.angle_alpha   90.00
_cell.angle_beta   90.00
_cell.angle_gamma   90.00
#
_symmetry.space_group_name_H-M   'P 1'
#
loop_
_entity.id
_entity.type
_entity.pdbx_description
1 polymer ?
#
loop_
_entity_poly.entity_id
_entity_poly.type
_entity_poly.pdbx_seq_one_letter_code
_entity_poly.pdbx_strand_id
1 'polypeptide(L)' 'MDLLNKLNIEKTNFGACIGGAEWLNTEGGFKNVSYNPATEVNIAEVLECDESHYEAVVKAAHSSFLT' A
#
# COMPACT_ATOMS: atom_id res chain seq x y z
N MET A 1 7.66 9.01 -20.42
CA MET A 1 6.71 8.22 -19.62
C MET A 1 7.45 7.75 -18.38
N ASP A 2 7.02 8.21 -17.21
CA ASP A 2 7.67 7.98 -15.93
C ASP A 2 7.58 6.50 -15.51
N LEU A 3 8.64 5.95 -14.89
CA LEU A 3 8.71 4.56 -14.42
C LEU A 3 7.66 4.30 -13.33
N LEU A 4 7.47 5.24 -12.40
CA LEU A 4 6.52 5.08 -11.30
C LEU A 4 5.08 4.97 -11.81
N ASN A 5 4.71 5.83 -12.77
CA ASN A 5 3.40 5.76 -13.41
C ASN A 5 3.16 4.43 -14.15
N LYS A 6 4.19 3.80 -14.72
CA LYS A 6 4.06 2.46 -15.35
C LYS A 6 3.82 1.36 -14.32
N LEU A 7 4.25 1.56 -13.08
CA LEU A 7 4.02 0.65 -11.95
C LEU A 7 2.76 1.01 -11.16
N ASN A 8 2.00 2.01 -11.63
CA ASN A 8 0.81 2.53 -10.93
C ASN A 8 1.13 3.02 -9.50
N ILE A 9 2.32 3.60 -9.32
CA ILE A 9 2.73 4.27 -8.09
C ILE A 9 2.43 5.75 -8.24
N GLU A 10 1.56 6.26 -7.37
CA GLU A 10 1.23 7.68 -7.28
C GLU A 10 2.08 8.37 -6.21
N LYS A 11 1.86 9.67 -6.00
CA LYS A 11 2.54 10.42 -4.94
C LYS A 11 2.19 9.86 -3.54
N THR A 12 0.93 9.49 -3.34
CA THR A 12 0.40 8.90 -2.11
C THR A 12 -0.28 7.60 -2.46
N ASN A 13 0.05 6.51 -1.77
CA ASN A 13 -0.42 5.15 -2.09
C ASN A 13 -0.99 4.48 -0.83
N PHE A 14 -1.98 3.60 -0.98
CA PHE A 14 -2.50 2.82 0.14
C PHE A 14 -1.57 1.68 0.53
N GLY A 15 -1.46 1.41 1.84
CA GLY A 15 -0.50 0.48 2.42
C GLY A 15 -1.02 -0.92 2.70
N ALA A 16 -2.30 -1.21 2.42
CA ALA A 16 -2.91 -2.53 2.59
C ALA A 16 -3.60 -3.00 1.31
N CYS A 17 -3.47 -4.28 1.00
CA CYS A 17 -4.07 -4.88 -0.18
C CYS A 17 -4.65 -6.27 0.13
N ILE A 18 -5.86 -6.52 -0.37
CA ILE A 18 -6.38 -7.88 -0.56
C ILE A 18 -5.91 -8.33 -1.95
N GLY A 19 -4.93 -9.23 -1.97
CA GLY A 19 -4.26 -9.67 -3.20
C GLY A 19 -5.25 -10.13 -4.28
N GLY A 20 -5.15 -9.52 -5.46
CA GLY A 20 -6.01 -9.83 -6.61
C GLY A 20 -7.40 -9.19 -6.59
N ALA A 21 -7.74 -8.42 -5.55
CA ALA A 21 -9.02 -7.72 -5.43
C ALA A 21 -8.83 -6.19 -5.40
N GLU A 22 -8.30 -5.65 -4.31
CA GLU A 22 -8.27 -4.20 -4.10
C GLU A 22 -7.18 -3.75 -3.12
N TRP A 23 -6.84 -2.47 -3.20
CA TRP A 23 -6.13 -1.74 -2.15
C TRP A 23 -7.16 -1.17 -1.17
N LEU A 24 -6.97 -1.41 0.13
CA LEU A 24 -7.88 -0.91 1.16
C LEU A 24 -7.64 0.58 1.42
N ASN A 25 -8.69 1.33 1.74
CA ASN A 25 -8.55 2.75 2.04
C ASN A 25 -7.84 2.96 3.39
N THR A 26 -6.55 3.24 3.36
CA THR A 26 -5.74 3.57 4.54
C THR A 26 -5.64 5.07 4.82
N GLU A 27 -6.59 5.89 4.35
CA GLU A 27 -6.68 7.31 4.70
C GLU A 27 -6.66 7.52 6.22
N GLY A 28 -5.87 8.50 6.66
CA GLY A 28 -5.63 8.77 8.08
C GLY A 28 -4.52 7.92 8.71
N GLY A 29 -4.01 6.91 8.00
CA GLY A 29 -2.82 6.16 8.39
C GLY A 29 -1.54 7.02 8.42
N PHE A 30 -0.51 6.51 9.08
CA PHE A 30 0.79 7.18 9.13
C PHE A 30 1.39 7.30 7.72
N LYS A 31 1.97 8.47 7.41
CA LYS A 31 2.61 8.73 6.12
C LYS A 31 4.04 8.23 6.13
N ASN A 32 4.25 7.02 5.61
CA ASN A 32 5.59 6.46 5.44
C ASN A 32 6.19 6.95 4.12
N VAL A 33 7.13 7.89 4.23
CA VAL A 33 7.77 8.51 3.07
C VAL A 33 8.98 7.69 2.64
N SER A 34 9.00 7.26 1.37
CA SER A 34 10.12 6.56 0.78
C SER A 34 11.13 7.54 0.17
N TYR A 35 12.40 7.40 0.54
CA TYR A 35 13.50 8.22 0.05
C TYR A 35 14.50 7.39 -0.73
N ASN A 36 15.06 7.97 -1.79
CA ASN A 36 16.18 7.37 -2.51
C ASN A 36 17.45 7.45 -1.64
N PRO A 37 18.09 6.33 -1.26
CA PRO A 37 19.24 6.34 -0.36
C PRO A 37 20.51 6.96 -0.98
N ALA A 38 20.57 7.13 -2.32
CA ALA A 38 21.70 7.75 -3.00
C ALA A 38 21.60 9.28 -3.07
N THR A 39 20.39 9.84 -2.97
CA THR A 39 20.14 11.27 -3.19
C THR A 39 19.32 11.93 -2.08
N GLU A 40 18.76 11.15 -1.15
CA GLU A 40 17.83 11.58 -0.11
C GLU A 40 16.54 12.24 -0.67
N VAL A 41 16.29 12.11 -1.98
CA VAL A 41 15.10 12.67 -2.62
C VAL A 41 13.89 11.77 -2.37
N ASN A 42 12.76 12.40 -2.02
CA ASN A 42 11.46 11.74 -1.86
C ASN A 42 11.00 11.10 -3.17
N ILE A 43 10.63 9.82 -3.11
CA ILE A 43 10.09 9.06 -4.24
C ILE A 43 8.56 9.14 -4.23
N ALA A 44 7.94 8.72 -3.14
CA ALA A 44 6.49 8.72 -2.89
C ALA A 44 6.23 8.45 -1.39
N GLU A 45 4.96 8.50 -0.97
CA GLU A 45 4.52 8.07 0.37
C GLU A 45 3.51 6.92 0.29
N VAL A 46 3.51 6.09 1.34
CA VAL A 46 2.52 5.05 1.59
C VAL A 46 1.77 5.40 2.87
N LEU A 47 0.45 5.35 2.82
CA LEU A 47 -0.42 5.46 3.99
C LEU A 47 -0.48 4.09 4.67
N GLU A 48 0.16 3.96 5.82
CA GLU A 48 0.26 2.69 6.54
C GLU A 48 -1.10 2.16 6.98
N CYS A 49 -1.18 0.84 7.10
CA CYS A 49 -2.36 0.14 7.59
C CYS A 49 -2.48 0.22 9.11
N ASP A 50 -3.69 0.05 9.61
CA ASP A 50 -3.96 -0.18 11.03
C ASP A 50 -4.39 -1.63 11.31
N GLU A 51 -4.72 -1.93 12.57
CA GLU A 51 -5.17 -3.26 12.99
C GLU A 51 -6.41 -3.74 12.22
N SER A 52 -7.33 -2.85 11.86
CA SER A 52 -8.56 -3.23 11.15
C SER A 52 -8.29 -3.68 9.72
N HIS A 53 -7.33 -3.02 9.05
CA HIS A 53 -6.86 -3.41 7.73
C HIS A 53 -6.15 -4.76 7.76
N TYR A 54 -5.31 -5.00 8.76
CA TYR A 54 -4.65 -6.29 8.96
C TYR A 54 -5.67 -7.42 9.08
N GLU A 55 -6.66 -7.27 9.97
CA GLU A 55 -7.72 -8.27 10.16
C GLU A 55 -8.52 -8.52 8.88
N ALA A 56 -8.83 -7.47 8.12
CA ALA A 56 -9.52 -7.59 6.83
C ALA A 56 -8.70 -8.41 5.82
N VAL A 57 -7.40 -8.12 5.69
CA VAL A 57 -6.50 -8.84 4.78
C VAL A 57 -6.34 -10.29 5.18
N VAL A 58 -6.10 -10.58 6.46
CA VAL A 58 -5.93 -11.96 6.96
C VAL A 58 -7.21 -12.77 6.78
N LYS A 59 -8.37 -12.19 7.10
CA LYS A 59 -9.67 -12.84 6.91
C LYS A 59 -9.94 -13.16 5.44
N ALA A 60 -9.65 -12.21 4.53
CA ALA A 60 -9.82 -12.41 3.10
C ALA A 60 -8.88 -13.51 2.59
N ALA A 61 -7.60 -13.48 2.96
CA ALA A 61 -6.63 -14.48 2.59
C ALA A 61 -7.02 -15.90 3.06
N HIS A 62 -7.46 -16.04 4.32
CA HIS A 62 -7.94 -17.30 4.86
C HIS A 62 -9.19 -17.81 4.12
N SER A 63 -10.13 -16.91 3.83
CA SER A 63 -11.35 -17.27 3.08
C SER A 63 -11.02 -17.77 1.68
N SER A 64 -10.12 -17.09 0.96
CA SER A 64 -9.66 -17.50 -0.37
C SER A 64 -8.87 -18.81 -0.37
N PHE A 65 -8.18 -19.14 0.71
CA PHE A 65 -7.46 -20.42 0.83
C PHE A 65 -8.41 -21.63 0.95
N LEU A 66 -9.58 -21.43 1.55
CA LEU A 66 -10.56 -22.49 1.79
C LEU A 66 -11.47 -22.77 0.57
N THR A 67 -11.43 -21.92 -0.45
CA THR A 67 -12.23 -22.04 -1.69
C THR A 67 -11.39 -22.58 -2.83
#